data_AF-K1T8I8-F1
#
_entry.id   AF-K1T8I8-F1
#
_cell.length_a   1.000
_cell.length_b   1.000
_cell.length_c   1.000
_cell.angle_alpha   90.00
_cell.angle_beta   90.00
_cell.angle_gamma   90.00
#
_symmetry.space_group_name_H-M   'P 1'
#
loop_
_entity.id
_entity.type
_entity.pdbx_description
1 polymer ?
#
loop_
_entity_poly.entity_id
_entity_poly.type
_entity_poly.pdbx_seq_one_letter_code
_entity_poly.pdbx_strand_id
1 'polypeptide(L)'
;MQTLKNEGLASFQEGVMDVDITPIKEGTAAFQGMGEWIISNYAKLMQKDDTLDYFFVPFPRDPEADEYYYSMSTFGYLVPAGSKYAKQASVFINCCRLSFTDEDLRATTKGSIMRNKKYTDEMYDFLMSFKDLDNLHAVIDNPYGLDETTSQIIRDILGNTLFEMFSEQYQGQTWTQMREASLGTINKQIEYYNGLL
;
A
#
# COMPACT_ATOMS: atom_id res chain seq x y z
N MET A 1 -1.05 15.52 -4.11
CA MET A 1 -1.93 15.48 -2.91
C MET A 1 -1.95 16.78 -2.11
N GLN A 2 -0.81 17.40 -1.77
CA GLN A 2 -0.77 18.68 -1.02
C GLN A 2 -1.55 19.81 -1.73
N THR A 3 -1.44 19.93 -3.06
CA THR A 3 -2.26 20.88 -3.85
C THR A 3 -3.76 20.63 -3.70
N LEU A 4 -4.21 19.36 -3.79
CA LEU A 4 -5.62 19.01 -3.62
C LEU A 4 -6.13 19.37 -2.22
N LYS A 5 -5.29 19.23 -1.18
CA LYS A 5 -5.60 19.71 0.18
C LYS A 5 -5.81 21.22 0.19
N ASN A 6 -4.86 21.98 -0.35
CA ASN A 6 -4.86 23.44 -0.34
C ASN A 6 -6.01 24.04 -1.13
N GLU A 7 -6.44 23.37 -2.20
CA GLU A 7 -7.60 23.76 -3.02
C GLU A 7 -8.94 23.27 -2.44
N GLY A 8 -8.94 22.55 -1.32
CA GLY A 8 -10.15 22.02 -0.70
C GLY A 8 -10.80 20.87 -1.48
N LEU A 9 -10.06 20.24 -2.40
CA LEU A 9 -10.51 19.12 -3.24
C LEU A 9 -10.33 17.76 -2.59
N ALA A 10 -9.59 17.68 -1.49
CA ALA A 10 -9.36 16.44 -0.75
C ALA A 10 -9.44 16.67 0.77
N SER A 11 -10.04 15.71 1.47
CA SER A 11 -10.04 15.61 2.92
C SER A 11 -9.14 14.45 3.34
N PHE A 12 -8.33 14.66 4.38
CA PHE A 12 -7.39 13.67 4.89
C PHE A 12 -7.69 13.37 6.34
N GLN A 13 -7.60 12.10 6.73
CA GLN A 13 -7.77 11.64 8.10
C GLN A 13 -6.55 10.81 8.49
N GLU A 14 -5.99 11.06 9.66
CA GLU A 14 -4.89 10.27 10.24
C GLU A 14 -5.42 9.44 11.41
N GLY A 15 -4.88 8.22 11.58
CA GLY A 15 -5.15 7.38 12.75
C GLY A 15 -6.52 6.69 12.78
N VAL A 16 -7.28 6.74 11.68
CA VAL A 16 -8.58 6.06 11.58
C VAL A 16 -8.37 4.62 11.14
N MET A 17 -8.63 3.66 12.04
CA MET A 17 -8.53 2.23 11.74
C MET A 17 -9.77 1.68 11.01
N ASP A 18 -10.96 2.22 11.33
CA ASP A 18 -12.21 1.86 10.70
C ASP A 18 -12.60 2.94 9.70
N VAL A 19 -12.10 2.82 8.47
CA VAL A 19 -12.37 3.80 7.43
C VAL A 19 -13.80 3.65 6.93
N ASP A 20 -14.53 4.76 6.99
CA ASP A 20 -15.91 4.86 6.58
C ASP A 20 -16.05 4.83 5.05
N ILE A 21 -16.98 4.02 4.54
CA ILE A 21 -17.35 3.94 3.12
C ILE A 21 -18.46 4.94 2.73
N THR A 22 -19.06 5.60 3.73
CA THR A 22 -20.17 6.55 3.58
C THR A 22 -19.90 7.63 2.54
N PRO A 23 -18.70 8.25 2.43
CA PRO A 23 -18.49 9.31 1.45
C PRO A 23 -18.71 8.88 0.00
N ILE A 24 -18.23 7.70 -0.37
CA ILE A 24 -18.48 7.11 -1.69
C ILE A 24 -19.92 6.65 -1.82
N LYS A 25 -20.46 6.02 -0.76
CA LYS A 25 -21.82 5.47 -0.76
C LYS A 25 -22.90 6.54 -0.95
N GLU A 26 -22.74 7.68 -0.30
CA GLU A 26 -23.68 8.82 -0.37
C GLU A 26 -23.38 9.79 -1.51
N GLY A 27 -22.31 9.53 -2.29
CA GLY A 27 -21.91 10.37 -3.41
C GLY A 27 -21.33 11.73 -3.00
N THR A 28 -20.88 11.88 -1.75
CA THR A 28 -20.19 13.10 -1.27
C THR A 28 -18.71 13.11 -1.62
N ALA A 29 -18.16 11.97 -2.06
CA ALA A 29 -16.84 11.85 -2.66
C ALA A 29 -16.89 10.99 -3.93
N ALA A 30 -16.12 11.38 -4.96
CA ALA A 30 -15.95 10.58 -6.18
C ALA A 30 -14.84 9.53 -6.05
N PHE A 31 -13.82 9.80 -5.22
CA PHE A 31 -12.66 8.93 -5.01
C PHE A 31 -12.34 8.80 -3.53
N GLN A 32 -11.88 7.62 -3.12
CA GLN A 32 -11.36 7.36 -1.79
C GLN A 32 -10.03 6.60 -1.92
N GLY A 33 -8.93 7.24 -1.50
CA GLY A 33 -7.61 6.63 -1.51
C GLY A 33 -7.40 5.74 -0.28
N MET A 34 -7.40 4.42 -0.47
CA MET A 34 -7.24 3.40 0.58
C MET A 34 -6.56 2.14 0.05
N GLY A 35 -6.13 1.25 0.95
CA GLY A 35 -5.55 -0.05 0.60
C GLY A 35 -6.58 -1.06 0.07
N GLU A 36 -6.09 -2.13 -0.58
CA GLU A 36 -6.90 -3.20 -1.22
C GLU A 36 -7.97 -3.80 -0.29
N TRP A 37 -7.76 -3.77 1.02
CA TRP A 37 -8.63 -4.36 2.02
C TRP A 37 -10.06 -3.78 2.00
N ILE A 38 -10.25 -2.52 1.59
CA ILE A 38 -11.56 -1.85 1.58
C ILE A 38 -12.46 -2.31 0.44
N ILE A 39 -11.88 -2.83 -0.66
CA ILE A 39 -12.61 -3.26 -1.86
C ILE A 39 -13.70 -4.29 -1.50
N SER A 40 -13.42 -5.14 -0.51
CA SER A 40 -14.36 -6.14 -0.01
C SER A 40 -15.65 -5.54 0.57
N ASN A 41 -15.60 -4.32 1.09
CA ASN A 41 -16.78 -3.63 1.64
C ASN A 41 -17.69 -3.14 0.50
N TYR A 42 -17.12 -2.53 -0.52
CA TYR A 42 -17.85 -2.07 -1.71
C TYR A 42 -18.45 -3.25 -2.49
N ALA A 43 -17.66 -4.31 -2.71
CA ALA A 43 -18.14 -5.51 -3.40
C ALA A 43 -19.36 -6.14 -2.69
N LYS A 44 -19.37 -6.16 -1.34
CA LYS A 44 -20.52 -6.63 -0.55
C LYS A 44 -21.74 -5.71 -0.63
N LEU A 45 -21.57 -4.40 -0.89
CA LEU A 45 -22.69 -3.50 -1.12
C LEU A 45 -23.34 -3.79 -2.47
N MET A 46 -22.55 -3.93 -3.53
CA MET A 46 -23.06 -4.25 -4.88
C MET A 46 -23.76 -5.60 -4.94
N GLN A 47 -23.42 -6.56 -4.07
CA GLN A 47 -24.19 -7.82 -3.96
C GLN A 47 -25.63 -7.63 -3.45
N LYS A 48 -25.92 -6.51 -2.79
CA LYS A 48 -27.23 -6.21 -2.22
C LYS A 48 -28.04 -5.24 -3.08
N ASP A 49 -27.37 -4.53 -3.99
CA ASP A 49 -27.93 -3.48 -4.82
C ASP A 49 -27.17 -3.46 -6.16
N ASP A 50 -27.84 -3.94 -7.20
CA ASP A 50 -27.30 -4.08 -8.57
C ASP A 50 -27.24 -2.75 -9.33
N THR A 51 -27.73 -1.66 -8.73
CA THR A 51 -27.60 -0.30 -9.29
C THR A 51 -26.28 0.36 -8.92
N LEU A 52 -25.54 -0.22 -7.98
CA LEU A 52 -24.24 0.27 -7.54
C LEU A 52 -23.12 -0.22 -8.47
N ASP A 53 -22.27 0.72 -8.89
CA ASP A 53 -21.12 0.45 -9.75
C ASP A 53 -19.86 1.07 -9.14
N TYR A 54 -19.29 0.35 -8.16
CA TYR A 54 -18.03 0.73 -7.54
C TYR A 54 -16.90 0.00 -8.22
N PHE A 55 -15.80 0.71 -8.47
CA PHE A 55 -14.56 0.10 -8.95
C PHE A 55 -13.37 0.70 -8.22
N PHE A 56 -12.18 0.15 -8.44
CA PHE A 56 -10.94 0.66 -7.88
C PHE A 56 -9.91 0.83 -8.99
N VAL A 57 -9.02 1.78 -8.80
CA VAL A 57 -7.94 2.10 -9.73
C VAL A 57 -6.67 2.39 -8.92
N PRO A 58 -5.48 2.16 -9.49
CA PRO A 58 -4.24 2.60 -8.87
C PRO A 58 -4.21 4.14 -8.79
N PHE A 59 -3.40 4.68 -7.88
CA PHE A 59 -3.12 6.12 -7.89
C PHE A 59 -2.52 6.51 -9.24
N PRO A 60 -2.94 7.65 -9.83
CA PRO A 60 -2.44 8.08 -11.13
C PRO A 60 -0.93 8.28 -11.09
N ARG A 61 -0.27 7.97 -12.21
CA ARG A 61 1.16 8.23 -12.39
C ARG A 61 1.47 9.71 -12.17
N ASP A 62 2.58 9.99 -11.50
CA ASP A 62 3.13 11.34 -11.51
C ASP A 62 3.52 11.73 -12.96
N PRO A 63 3.04 12.87 -13.49
CA PRO A 63 3.46 13.35 -14.80
C PRO A 63 4.97 13.53 -14.96
N GLU A 64 5.69 13.83 -13.88
CA GLU A 64 7.14 14.04 -13.86
C GLU A 64 7.95 12.77 -13.63
N ALA A 65 7.31 11.65 -13.26
CA ALA A 65 8.00 10.36 -13.16
C ALA A 65 8.43 9.86 -14.55
N ASP A 66 9.52 9.10 -14.60
CA ASP A 66 9.94 8.34 -15.78
C ASP A 66 9.07 7.10 -15.98
N GLU A 67 8.77 6.37 -14.90
CA GLU A 67 8.00 5.12 -14.93
C GLU A 67 6.71 5.18 -14.10
N TYR A 68 5.86 4.16 -14.25
CA TYR A 68 4.70 3.95 -13.37
C TYR A 68 5.11 3.24 -12.09
N TYR A 69 5.49 4.03 -11.08
CA TYR A 69 5.84 3.51 -9.76
C TYR A 69 4.61 3.10 -8.97
N TYR A 70 4.60 1.85 -8.50
CA TYR A 70 3.54 1.31 -7.68
C TYR A 70 4.12 0.73 -6.39
N SER A 71 3.61 1.17 -5.24
CA SER A 71 4.06 0.66 -3.95
C SER A 71 3.64 -0.79 -3.80
N MET A 72 4.60 -1.66 -3.49
CA MET A 72 4.34 -3.05 -3.16
C MET A 72 4.71 -3.32 -1.72
N SER A 73 3.77 -3.94 -1.00
CA SER A 73 4.06 -4.51 0.30
C SER A 73 4.59 -5.93 0.15
N THR A 74 5.55 -6.29 0.98
CA THR A 74 6.00 -7.68 1.10
C THR A 74 5.40 -8.29 2.35
N PHE A 75 4.89 -9.51 2.22
CA PHE A 75 4.44 -10.31 3.36
C PHE A 75 5.32 -11.56 3.45
N GLY A 76 5.91 -11.78 4.61
CA GLY A 76 6.84 -12.88 4.84
C GLY A 76 6.50 -13.62 6.12
N TYR A 77 6.74 -14.93 6.10
CA TYR A 77 6.75 -15.75 7.31
C TYR A 77 8.19 -15.86 7.81
N LEU A 78 8.41 -15.53 9.08
CA LEU A 78 9.70 -15.70 9.74
C LEU A 78 9.65 -16.92 10.66
N VAL A 79 10.70 -17.75 10.62
CA VAL A 79 10.87 -18.89 11.53
C VAL A 79 11.93 -18.51 12.56
N PRO A 80 11.61 -18.49 13.86
CA PRO A 80 12.60 -18.18 14.89
C PRO A 80 13.79 -19.14 14.85
N ALA A 81 15.00 -18.59 14.98
CA ALA A 81 16.22 -19.39 15.05
C ALA A 81 16.14 -20.40 16.22
N GLY A 82 16.56 -21.64 15.96
CA GLY A 82 16.51 -22.73 16.96
C GLY A 82 15.11 -23.34 17.18
N SER A 83 14.09 -22.95 16.40
CA SER A 83 12.77 -23.57 16.50
C SER A 83 12.81 -25.08 16.29
N LYS A 84 12.27 -25.85 17.26
CA LYS A 84 12.08 -27.30 17.14
C LYS A 84 11.10 -27.71 16.03
N TYR A 85 10.39 -26.75 15.45
CA TYR A 85 9.40 -26.97 14.40
C TYR A 85 9.80 -26.34 13.05
N ALA A 86 11.07 -26.01 12.85
CA ALA A 86 11.53 -25.36 11.62
C ALA A 86 11.09 -26.12 10.36
N LYS A 87 11.20 -27.46 10.36
CA LYS A 87 10.77 -28.30 9.22
C LYS A 87 9.28 -28.17 8.93
N GLN A 88 8.43 -28.20 9.95
CA GLN A 88 6.98 -28.07 9.81
C GLN A 88 6.59 -26.68 9.33
N ALA A 89 7.25 -25.64 9.86
CA ALA A 89 7.07 -24.27 9.39
C ALA A 89 7.44 -24.12 7.91
N SER A 90 8.55 -24.72 7.46
CA SER A 90 8.93 -24.72 6.04
C SER A 90 7.90 -25.40 5.15
N VAL A 91 7.29 -26.50 5.59
CA VAL A 91 6.20 -27.16 4.84
C VAL A 91 5.01 -26.22 4.69
N PHE A 92 4.58 -25.57 5.78
CA PHE A 92 3.49 -24.60 5.74
C PHE A 92 3.78 -23.43 4.80
N ILE A 93 4.98 -22.83 4.91
CA ILE A 93 5.41 -21.73 4.04
C ILE A 93 5.42 -22.17 2.57
N ASN A 94 5.86 -23.40 2.29
CA ASN A 94 5.82 -23.95 0.93
C ASN A 94 4.38 -24.12 0.42
N CYS A 95 3.44 -24.57 1.25
CA CYS A 95 2.02 -24.62 0.89
C CYS A 95 1.46 -23.23 0.56
N CYS A 96 1.80 -22.21 1.37
CA CYS A 96 1.42 -20.83 1.09
C CYS A 96 1.99 -20.36 -0.25
N ARG A 97 3.27 -20.62 -0.54
CA ARG A 97 3.89 -20.27 -1.82
C ARG A 97 3.17 -20.95 -2.99
N LEU A 98 2.92 -22.25 -2.88
CA LEU A 98 2.25 -23.02 -3.93
C LEU A 98 0.83 -22.52 -4.20
N SER A 99 0.13 -21.96 -3.21
CA SER A 99 -1.18 -21.33 -3.42
C SER A 99 -1.17 -20.15 -4.42
N PHE A 100 0.00 -19.57 -4.69
CA PHE A 100 0.20 -18.49 -5.66
C PHE A 100 0.91 -18.92 -6.94
N THR A 101 1.63 -20.04 -6.95
CA THR A 101 2.47 -20.45 -8.09
C THR A 101 1.97 -21.69 -8.83
N ASP A 102 1.21 -22.56 -8.16
CA ASP A 102 0.65 -23.77 -8.76
C ASP A 102 -0.75 -23.49 -9.31
N GLU A 103 -1.05 -23.90 -10.55
CA GLU A 103 -2.27 -23.50 -11.26
C GLU A 103 -3.55 -24.01 -10.58
N ASP A 104 -3.58 -25.27 -10.15
CA ASP A 104 -4.74 -25.89 -9.50
C ASP A 104 -5.00 -25.26 -8.12
N LEU A 105 -3.93 -25.01 -7.36
CA LEU A 105 -4.03 -24.35 -6.07
C LEU A 105 -4.40 -22.87 -6.19
N ARG A 106 -3.96 -22.17 -7.24
CA ARG A 106 -4.41 -20.80 -7.54
C ARG A 106 -5.89 -20.76 -7.86
N ALA A 107 -6.41 -21.70 -8.64
CA ALA A 107 -7.85 -21.77 -8.93
C ALA A 107 -8.67 -22.01 -7.66
N THR A 108 -8.20 -22.92 -6.79
CA THR A 108 -8.80 -23.17 -5.48
C THR A 108 -8.78 -21.92 -4.59
N THR A 109 -7.66 -21.21 -4.59
CA THR A 109 -7.47 -19.95 -3.86
C THR A 109 -8.40 -18.85 -4.39
N LYS A 110 -8.51 -18.66 -5.72
CA LYS A 110 -9.47 -17.74 -6.35
C LYS A 110 -10.89 -18.05 -5.87
N GLY A 111 -11.33 -19.31 -5.98
CA GLY A 111 -12.66 -19.71 -5.51
C GLY A 111 -12.93 -19.37 -4.04
N SER A 112 -11.94 -19.56 -3.16
CA SER A 112 -12.04 -19.18 -1.75
C SER A 112 -12.15 -17.67 -1.54
N ILE A 113 -11.30 -16.90 -2.24
CA ILE A 113 -11.30 -15.43 -2.19
C ILE A 113 -12.64 -14.88 -2.67
N MET A 114 -13.11 -15.30 -3.85
CA MET A 114 -14.37 -14.82 -4.43
C MET A 114 -15.55 -15.07 -3.50
N ARG A 115 -15.62 -16.24 -2.85
CA ARG A 115 -16.67 -16.56 -1.87
C ARG A 115 -16.66 -15.66 -0.65
N ASN A 116 -15.48 -15.26 -0.15
CA ASN A 116 -15.35 -14.44 1.05
C ASN A 116 -15.47 -12.94 0.74
N LYS A 117 -14.71 -12.48 -0.25
CA LYS A 117 -14.55 -11.06 -0.58
C LYS A 117 -15.63 -10.50 -1.48
N LYS A 118 -16.37 -11.38 -2.18
CA LYS A 118 -17.52 -11.02 -3.02
C LYS A 118 -17.19 -10.16 -4.25
N TYR A 119 -15.94 -10.17 -4.69
CA TYR A 119 -15.51 -9.46 -5.90
C TYR A 119 -16.26 -9.93 -7.13
N THR A 120 -16.41 -9.05 -8.12
CA THR A 120 -16.69 -9.46 -9.50
C THR A 120 -15.44 -10.09 -10.11
N ASP A 121 -15.58 -10.87 -11.18
CA ASP A 121 -14.41 -11.43 -11.87
C ASP A 121 -13.48 -10.33 -12.37
N GLU A 122 -14.04 -9.24 -12.92
CA GLU A 122 -13.29 -8.06 -13.34
C GLU A 122 -12.48 -7.44 -12.20
N MET A 123 -13.09 -7.24 -11.03
CA MET A 123 -12.38 -6.74 -9.85
C MET A 123 -11.22 -7.66 -9.44
N TYR A 124 -11.44 -8.98 -9.44
CA TYR A 124 -10.39 -9.91 -9.06
C TYR A 124 -9.25 -9.92 -10.08
N ASP A 125 -9.57 -10.00 -11.36
CA ASP A 125 -8.57 -10.07 -12.43
C ASP A 125 -7.78 -8.75 -12.51
N PHE A 126 -8.44 -7.59 -12.36
CA PHE A 126 -7.77 -6.29 -12.25
C PHE A 126 -6.89 -6.20 -11.00
N LEU A 127 -7.32 -6.72 -9.85
CA LEU A 127 -6.48 -6.75 -8.65
C LEU A 127 -5.23 -7.62 -8.85
N MET A 128 -5.37 -8.76 -9.52
CA MET A 128 -4.25 -9.67 -9.77
C MET A 128 -3.25 -9.12 -10.79
N SER A 129 -3.66 -8.24 -11.71
CA SER A 129 -2.72 -7.63 -12.67
C SER A 129 -1.68 -6.73 -12.00
N PHE A 130 -2.00 -6.11 -10.85
CA PHE A 130 -1.05 -5.35 -10.02
C PHE A 130 -0.13 -6.23 -9.16
N LYS A 131 -0.27 -7.56 -9.23
CA LYS A 131 0.65 -8.50 -8.57
C LYS A 131 1.67 -9.08 -9.55
N ASP A 132 1.53 -8.75 -10.81
CA ASP A 132 2.47 -9.10 -11.86
C ASP A 132 3.48 -7.96 -12.01
N LEU A 133 4.74 -8.26 -11.72
CA LEU A 133 5.85 -7.30 -11.77
C LEU A 133 6.15 -6.83 -13.20
N ASP A 134 5.70 -7.55 -14.22
CA ASP A 134 5.87 -7.13 -15.61
C ASP A 134 4.96 -5.94 -15.96
N ASN A 135 3.93 -5.66 -15.15
CA ASN A 135 2.96 -4.59 -15.41
C ASN A 135 3.26 -3.28 -14.67
N LEU A 136 4.24 -3.24 -13.77
CA LEU A 136 4.52 -2.07 -12.93
C LEU A 136 5.98 -1.97 -12.50
N HIS A 137 6.43 -0.75 -12.19
CA HIS A 137 7.71 -0.57 -11.52
C HIS A 137 7.49 -0.62 -10.00
N ALA A 138 7.77 -1.78 -9.41
CA ALA A 138 7.55 -2.01 -7.98
C ALA A 138 8.48 -1.18 -7.12
N VAL A 139 7.91 -0.40 -6.20
CA VAL A 139 8.67 0.27 -5.13
C VAL A 139 8.39 -0.45 -3.82
N ILE A 140 9.43 -1.05 -3.24
CA ILE A 140 9.37 -1.57 -1.88
C ILE A 140 9.70 -0.40 -0.96
N ASP A 141 8.65 0.19 -0.38
CA ASP A 141 8.80 1.23 0.63
C ASP A 141 9.14 0.57 1.96
N ASN A 142 10.36 0.77 2.44
CA ASN A 142 10.76 0.38 3.79
C ASN A 142 11.05 1.65 4.60
N PRO A 143 10.01 2.43 4.94
CA PRO A 143 10.17 3.73 5.57
C PRO A 143 10.80 3.63 6.96
N TYR A 144 10.80 2.41 7.53
CA TYR A 144 11.31 2.08 8.87
C TYR A 144 12.20 0.85 8.76
N GLY A 145 13.51 1.02 8.72
CA GLY A 145 14.40 -0.15 8.61
C GLY A 145 15.86 0.10 8.32
N LEU A 146 16.25 1.35 7.99
CA LEU A 146 17.66 1.71 7.90
C LEU A 146 18.21 1.94 9.31
N ASP A 147 17.89 3.07 9.94
CA ASP A 147 18.21 3.32 11.35
C ASP A 147 17.12 4.18 12.01
N GLU A 148 17.26 4.45 13.31
CA GLU A 148 16.30 5.27 14.07
C GLU A 148 16.21 6.71 13.55
N THR A 149 17.33 7.29 13.11
CA THR A 149 17.40 8.71 12.68
C THR A 149 16.68 8.91 11.35
N THR A 150 17.01 8.09 10.35
CA THR A 150 16.37 8.06 9.04
C THR A 150 14.89 7.68 9.14
N SER A 151 14.54 6.72 10.00
CA SER A 151 13.14 6.36 10.28
C SER A 151 12.35 7.55 10.83
N GLN A 152 12.94 8.33 11.75
CA GLN A 152 12.30 9.52 12.32
C GLN A 152 12.17 10.64 11.28
N ILE A 153 13.21 10.89 10.47
CA ILE A 153 13.14 11.84 9.36
C ILE A 153 12.01 11.47 8.40
N ILE A 154 11.94 10.21 7.97
CA ILE A 154 10.88 9.75 7.05
C ILE A 154 9.51 9.93 7.68
N ARG A 155 9.34 9.55 8.95
CA ARG A 155 8.10 9.77 9.70
C ARG A 155 7.69 11.24 9.74
N ASP A 156 8.63 12.13 10.02
CA ASP A 156 8.37 13.57 10.12
C ASP A 156 7.99 14.17 8.77
N ILE A 157 8.65 13.77 7.68
CA ILE A 157 8.31 14.20 6.32
C ILE A 157 6.90 13.72 5.94
N LEU A 158 6.60 12.43 6.16
CA LEU A 158 5.31 11.84 5.80
C LEU A 158 4.15 12.50 6.58
N GLY A 159 4.31 12.69 7.89
CA GLY A 159 3.30 13.36 8.72
C GLY A 159 3.11 14.82 8.36
N ASN A 160 4.18 15.57 8.11
CA ASN A 160 4.06 16.99 7.77
C ASN A 160 3.52 17.23 6.36
N THR A 161 3.82 16.36 5.40
CA THR A 161 3.41 16.55 3.99
C THR A 161 1.90 16.72 3.83
N LEU A 162 1.11 15.95 4.58
CA LEU A 162 -0.36 15.99 4.47
C LEU A 162 -1.05 16.50 5.72
N PHE A 163 -0.49 16.27 6.90
CA PHE A 163 -1.18 16.53 8.17
C PHE A 163 -0.58 17.70 8.97
N GLU A 164 0.62 18.18 8.61
CA GLU A 164 1.38 19.18 9.40
C GLU A 164 1.64 18.70 10.84
N MET A 165 1.93 17.40 10.97
CA MET A 165 2.10 16.70 12.24
C MET A 165 3.51 16.15 12.43
N PHE A 166 3.87 15.87 13.67
CA PHE A 166 5.13 15.25 14.14
C PHE A 166 6.38 16.12 14.18
N SER A 167 6.47 17.22 13.44
CA SER A 167 7.65 18.10 13.52
C SER A 167 7.35 19.56 13.23
N GLU A 168 7.58 20.43 14.23
CA GLU A 168 7.50 21.88 14.09
C GLU A 168 8.50 22.43 13.06
N GLN A 169 9.64 21.75 12.89
CA GLN A 169 10.66 22.14 11.91
C GLN A 169 10.11 22.14 10.48
N TYR A 170 9.22 21.19 10.17
CA TYR A 170 8.71 20.96 8.83
C TYR A 170 7.33 21.56 8.57
N GLN A 171 6.71 22.19 9.58
CA GLN A 171 5.44 22.86 9.41
C GLN A 171 5.50 23.95 8.33
N GLY A 172 4.50 23.95 7.45
CA GLY A 172 4.40 24.89 6.33
C GLY A 172 5.39 24.65 5.18
N GLN A 173 6.25 23.64 5.25
CA GLN A 173 7.15 23.29 4.16
C GLN A 173 6.43 22.43 3.10
N THR A 174 6.86 22.56 1.85
CA THR A 174 6.43 21.66 0.78
C THR A 174 7.16 20.32 0.89
N TRP A 175 6.57 19.28 0.30
CA TRP A 175 7.25 17.98 0.17
C TRP A 175 8.67 18.13 -0.42
N THR A 176 8.83 18.95 -1.46
CA THR A 176 10.13 19.18 -2.11
C THR A 176 11.14 19.79 -1.14
N GLN A 177 10.74 20.80 -0.36
CA GLN A 177 11.63 21.43 0.62
C GLN A 177 12.10 20.44 1.70
N MET A 178 11.16 19.66 2.24
CA MET A 178 11.47 18.64 3.26
C MET A 178 12.36 17.52 2.70
N ARG A 179 12.11 17.07 1.47
CA ARG A 179 12.92 16.07 0.76
C ARG A 179 14.35 16.57 0.58
N GLU A 180 14.53 17.74 -0.04
CA GLU A 180 15.86 18.28 -0.35
C GLU A 180 16.69 18.51 0.92
N ALA A 181 16.06 18.99 2.00
CA ALA A 181 16.72 19.19 3.28
C ALA A 181 17.23 17.89 3.93
N SER A 182 16.56 16.76 3.65
CA SER A 182 16.81 15.46 4.28
C SER A 182 17.60 14.48 3.40
N LEU A 183 17.65 14.73 2.10
CA LEU A 183 18.21 13.81 1.10
C LEU A 183 19.65 13.43 1.40
N GLY A 184 20.48 14.40 1.81
CA GLY A 184 21.89 14.15 2.14
C GLY A 184 22.10 13.20 3.32
N THR A 185 21.21 13.23 4.33
CA THR A 185 21.28 12.32 5.48
C THR A 185 20.83 10.91 5.09
N ILE A 186 19.73 10.81 4.34
CA ILE A 186 19.20 9.53 3.87
C ILE A 186 20.19 8.84 2.93
N ASN A 187 20.77 9.56 1.97
CA ASN A 187 21.73 9.00 1.01
C ASN A 187 22.98 8.44 1.70
N LYS A 188 23.52 9.12 2.72
CA LYS A 188 24.67 8.61 3.49
C LYS A 188 24.37 7.25 4.12
N GLN A 189 23.17 7.06 4.64
CA GLN A 189 22.79 5.79 5.26
C GLN A 189 22.58 4.68 4.23
N ILE A 190 21.99 5.01 3.07
CA ILE A 190 21.88 4.08 1.94
C ILE A 190 23.27 3.65 1.45
N GLU A 191 24.20 4.60 1.27
CA GLU A 191 25.58 4.32 0.86
C GLU A 191 26.29 3.41 1.87
N TYR A 192 26.10 3.64 3.17
CA TYR A 192 26.64 2.78 4.22
C TYR A 192 26.16 1.32 4.07
N TYR A 193 24.85 1.09 3.95
CA TYR A 193 24.31 -0.27 3.81
C TYR A 193 24.71 -0.95 2.50
N ASN A 194 24.72 -0.20 1.39
CA ASN A 194 25.17 -0.73 0.11
C ASN A 194 26.65 -1.14 0.14
N GLY A 195 27.47 -0.49 0.97
CA GLY A 195 28.87 -0.88 1.20
C GLY A 195 29.06 -2.10 2.11
N LEU A 196 28.00 -2.64 2.73
CA LEU A 196 28.04 -3.86 3.55
C LEU A 196 27.75 -5.14 2.74
N LEU A 197 27.20 -5.00 1.53
CA LEU A 197 26.90 -6.08 0.59
C LEU A 197 28.12 -6.44 -0.27
#